data_AF-A0AAP0QQL3-F1
#
_entry.id   AF-A0AAP0QQL3-F1
#
_cell.length_a   1.000
_cell.length_b   1.000
_cell.length_c   1.000
_cell.angle_alpha   90.00
_cell.angle_beta   90.00
_cell.angle_gamma   90.00
#
_symmetry.space_group_name_H-M   'P 1'
#
loop_
_entity.id
_entity.type
_entity.pdbx_description
1 polymer ?
#
loop_
_entity_poly.entity_id
_entity_poly.type
_entity_poly.pdbx_seq_one_letter_code
_entity_poly.pdbx_strand_id
1 'polypeptide(L)'
;MPCMWSSKASVSYNAYIINDQHYHIKDVEKSTQNSGVLIESVTICQSSSKDTNSCIDTITCYGVIKDILLLDYYTLKIPLFDCNWANIRNGVKFEDGFTLVNLHQGQHQFPRDSFILASQAKQVFYSRENDSSSWYVVLRAPPRGFHELDNYAENCNTTLRPLDVSRLDNNIEGEDGSFRRENCKGIYI
;
A
#
# COMPACT_ATOMS: atom_id res chain seq x y z
N MET A 1 24.37 -2.95 -39.84
CA MET A 1 23.95 -3.52 -38.54
C MET A 1 22.91 -2.61 -37.94
N PRO A 2 21.65 -3.04 -37.72
CA PRO A 2 20.66 -2.19 -37.07
C PRO A 2 20.89 -2.22 -35.56
N CYS A 3 20.97 -1.04 -34.96
CA CYS A 3 21.05 -0.83 -33.52
C CYS A 3 19.75 -1.32 -32.89
N MET A 4 19.84 -2.30 -31.99
CA MET A 4 18.72 -2.80 -31.20
C MET A 4 18.36 -1.74 -30.16
N TRP A 5 17.41 -0.86 -30.48
CA TRP A 5 16.88 0.09 -29.50
C TRP A 5 16.27 -0.69 -28.35
N SER A 6 16.86 -0.52 -27.17
CA SER A 6 16.47 -1.23 -25.98
C SER A 6 15.06 -0.77 -25.57
N SER A 7 14.10 -1.67 -25.65
CA SER A 7 12.73 -1.42 -25.21
C SER A 7 12.75 -1.09 -23.72
N LYS A 8 12.31 0.12 -23.34
CA LYS A 8 11.94 0.40 -21.95
C LYS A 8 10.87 -0.62 -21.58
N ALA A 9 11.19 -1.52 -20.65
CA ALA A 9 10.30 -2.61 -20.25
C ALA A 9 9.68 -2.26 -18.89
N SER A 10 8.35 -2.25 -18.84
CA SER A 10 7.62 -2.39 -17.58
C SER A 10 7.32 -3.87 -17.37
N VAL A 11 7.52 -4.34 -16.14
CA VAL A 11 7.27 -5.74 -15.77
C VAL A 11 6.23 -5.77 -14.65
N SER A 12 5.17 -6.54 -14.84
CA SER A 12 4.15 -6.72 -13.80
C SER A 12 4.52 -7.85 -12.83
N TYR A 13 4.16 -7.68 -11.55
CA TYR A 13 4.39 -8.65 -10.49
C TYR A 13 3.10 -8.95 -9.72
N ASN A 14 3.00 -10.16 -9.19
CA ASN A 14 1.91 -10.55 -8.28
C ASN A 14 2.15 -10.06 -6.83
N ALA A 15 3.42 -9.85 -6.46
CA ALA A 15 3.83 -9.44 -5.13
C ALA A 15 5.07 -8.55 -5.17
N TYR A 16 5.26 -7.73 -4.13
CA TYR A 16 6.43 -6.88 -3.96
C TYR A 16 6.75 -6.71 -2.47
N ILE A 17 8.04 -6.69 -2.14
CA ILE A 17 8.51 -6.49 -0.76
C ILE A 17 9.28 -5.18 -0.72
N ILE A 18 8.90 -4.28 0.19
CA ILE A 18 9.58 -3.00 0.43
C ILE A 18 9.45 -2.60 1.90
N ASN A 19 10.56 -2.14 2.50
CA ASN A 19 10.62 -1.80 3.93
C ASN A 19 10.12 -2.94 4.82
N ASP A 20 10.60 -4.14 4.51
CA ASP A 20 10.13 -5.42 5.06
C ASP A 20 8.65 -5.72 4.81
N GLN A 21 7.84 -4.83 4.24
CA GLN A 21 6.41 -5.02 4.06
C GLN A 21 6.10 -5.80 2.78
N HIS A 22 5.29 -6.84 2.90
CA HIS A 22 4.85 -7.68 1.80
C HIS A 22 3.54 -7.13 1.23
N TYR A 23 3.52 -6.84 -0.05
CA TYR A 23 2.36 -6.37 -0.78
C TYR A 23 1.99 -7.36 -1.86
N HIS A 24 0.72 -7.75 -1.92
CA HIS A 24 0.19 -8.63 -2.96
C HIS A 24 -0.87 -7.89 -3.76
N ILE A 25 -1.03 -8.22 -5.03
CA ILE A 25 -2.25 -7.82 -5.75
C ILE A 25 -3.45 -8.56 -5.17
N LYS A 26 -4.65 -7.98 -5.30
CA LYS A 26 -5.88 -8.57 -4.76
C LYS A 26 -6.16 -9.97 -5.30
N ASP A 27 -5.88 -10.22 -6.58
CA ASP A 27 -6.25 -11.46 -7.27
C ASP A 27 -5.48 -12.70 -6.79
N VAL A 28 -4.32 -12.51 -6.14
CA VAL A 28 -3.50 -13.62 -5.59
C VAL A 28 -3.61 -13.72 -4.07
N GLU A 29 -4.45 -12.87 -3.47
CA GLU A 29 -4.65 -12.84 -2.04
C GLU A 29 -5.35 -14.13 -1.59
N LYS A 30 -4.65 -14.94 -0.76
CA LYS A 30 -5.17 -16.17 -0.17
C LYS A 30 -5.59 -15.89 1.28
N SER A 31 -4.85 -16.44 2.25
CA SER A 31 -5.08 -16.28 3.68
C SER A 31 -4.58 -14.94 4.24
N THR A 32 -3.61 -14.30 3.60
CA THR A 32 -2.97 -13.06 4.07
C THR A 32 -3.55 -11.84 3.35
N GLN A 33 -4.12 -10.88 4.07
CA GLN A 33 -4.72 -9.68 3.48
C GLN A 33 -3.70 -8.57 3.09
N ASN A 34 -2.70 -8.92 2.28
CA ASN A 34 -1.57 -8.02 1.97
C ASN A 34 -1.81 -7.04 0.81
N SER A 35 -3.04 -6.93 0.30
CA SER A 35 -3.37 -6.05 -0.83
C SER A 35 -3.85 -4.65 -0.44
N GLY A 36 -4.16 -4.41 0.84
CA GLY A 36 -4.65 -3.12 1.29
C GLY A 36 -3.55 -2.07 1.45
N VAL A 37 -3.81 -0.88 0.91
CA VAL A 37 -2.88 0.26 0.95
C VAL A 37 -3.54 1.53 1.44
N LEU A 38 -2.72 2.34 2.08
CA LEU A 38 -3.00 3.66 2.58
C LEU A 38 -1.92 4.63 2.11
N ILE A 39 -2.32 5.81 1.65
CA ILE A 39 -1.43 6.95 1.43
C ILE A 39 -1.97 8.17 2.17
N GLU A 40 -1.07 8.87 2.86
CA GLU A 40 -1.36 10.15 3.51
C GLU A 40 -0.71 11.25 2.67
N SER A 41 -1.54 12.16 2.15
CA SER A 41 -1.12 13.26 1.28
C SER A 41 -1.38 14.59 1.96
N VAL A 42 -0.36 15.45 2.01
CA VAL A 42 -0.48 16.80 2.54
C VAL A 42 -0.99 17.71 1.42
N THR A 43 -2.15 18.32 1.63
CA THR A 43 -2.79 19.23 0.69
C THR A 43 -2.87 20.63 1.29
N ILE A 44 -2.59 21.63 0.47
CA ILE A 44 -2.78 23.03 0.85
C ILE A 44 -4.19 23.42 0.40
N CYS A 45 -5.05 23.74 1.37
CA CYS A 45 -6.43 24.13 1.14
C CYS A 45 -6.58 25.65 1.29
N GLN A 46 -7.37 26.26 0.41
CA GLN A 46 -7.70 27.69 0.44
C GLN A 46 -9.22 27.79 0.48
N SER A 47 -9.77 28.49 1.48
CA SER A 47 -11.23 28.62 1.68
C SER A 47 -11.91 29.40 0.56
N SER A 48 -11.16 30.26 -0.13
CA SER A 48 -11.60 31.06 -1.27
C SER A 48 -10.39 31.49 -2.08
N SER A 49 -10.56 31.70 -3.39
CA SER A 49 -9.48 32.23 -4.26
C SER A 49 -8.93 33.60 -3.82
N LYS A 50 -9.66 34.30 -2.94
CA LYS A 50 -9.27 35.60 -2.36
C LYS A 50 -8.61 35.51 -0.98
N ASP A 51 -8.64 34.36 -0.32
CA ASP A 51 -8.11 34.21 1.04
C ASP A 51 -6.63 33.85 1.00
N THR A 52 -5.73 34.74 1.42
CA THR A 52 -4.29 34.44 1.48
C THR A 52 -3.91 33.45 2.58
N ASN A 53 -4.87 33.06 3.42
CA ASN A 53 -4.68 32.08 4.48
C ASN A 53 -4.87 30.67 3.94
N SER A 54 -3.77 30.06 3.49
CA SER A 54 -3.73 28.65 3.16
C SER A 54 -3.66 27.81 4.44
N CYS A 55 -4.53 26.82 4.61
CA CYS A 55 -4.40 25.81 5.64
C CYS A 55 -3.76 24.54 5.07
N ILE A 56 -2.97 23.85 5.90
CA ILE A 56 -2.41 22.54 5.56
C ILE A 56 -3.36 21.49 6.09
N ASP A 57 -3.90 20.66 5.21
CA ASP A 57 -4.77 19.54 5.56
C ASP A 57 -4.14 18.22 5.10
N THR A 58 -4.39 17.13 5.83
CA THR A 58 -3.87 15.81 5.47
C THR A 58 -5.02 14.94 4.96
N ILE A 59 -4.99 14.66 3.66
CA ILE A 59 -5.96 13.78 3.02
C ILE A 59 -5.43 12.36 3.07
N THR A 60 -6.27 11.46 3.56
CA THR A 60 -5.96 10.04 3.70
C THR A 60 -6.74 9.25 2.65
N CYS A 61 -6.03 8.54 1.77
CA CYS A 61 -6.64 7.73 0.71
C CYS A 61 -6.42 6.24 1.00
N TYR A 62 -7.50 5.47 0.91
CA TYR A 62 -7.51 4.02 1.13
C TYR A 62 -7.77 3.30 -0.18
N GLY A 63 -7.04 2.23 -0.45
CA GLY A 63 -7.19 1.48 -1.68
C GLY A 63 -6.77 0.02 -1.55
N VAL A 64 -6.93 -0.68 -2.67
CA VAL A 64 -6.54 -2.09 -2.84
C VAL A 64 -5.67 -2.20 -4.08
N ILE A 65 -4.52 -2.86 -3.95
CA ILE A 65 -3.59 -3.08 -5.06
C ILE A 65 -4.24 -4.01 -6.08
N LYS A 66 -4.32 -3.52 -7.32
CA LYS A 66 -4.82 -4.24 -8.48
C LYS A 66 -3.67 -4.79 -9.33
N ASP A 67 -2.62 -4.00 -9.55
CA ASP A 67 -1.42 -4.45 -10.26
C ASP A 67 -0.16 -3.82 -9.65
N ILE A 68 0.98 -4.49 -9.83
CA ILE A 68 2.29 -3.99 -9.41
C ILE A 68 3.18 -3.92 -10.62
N LEU A 69 3.70 -2.73 -10.93
CA LEU A 69 4.59 -2.50 -12.06
C LEU A 69 5.99 -2.14 -11.56
N LEU A 70 7.01 -2.77 -12.15
CA LEU A 70 8.40 -2.33 -12.00
C LEU A 70 8.83 -1.67 -13.30
N LEU A 71 9.07 -0.35 -13.25
CA LEU A 71 9.68 0.38 -14.37
C LEU A 71 11.19 0.20 -14.31
N ASP A 72 11.78 -0.35 -15.38
CA ASP A 72 13.23 -0.54 -15.48
C ASP A 72 13.86 0.52 -16.40
N TYR A 73 14.51 1.51 -15.80
CA TYR A 73 15.27 2.57 -16.48
C TYR A 73 16.77 2.26 -16.53
N TYR A 74 17.18 0.99 -16.48
CA TYR A 74 18.57 0.50 -16.42
C TYR A 74 19.30 0.85 -15.13
N THR A 75 19.44 2.15 -14.83
CA THR A 75 20.12 2.66 -13.62
C THR A 75 19.18 2.80 -12.43
N LEU A 76 17.86 2.83 -12.69
CA LEU A 76 16.84 3.05 -11.69
C LEU A 76 15.67 2.10 -11.93
N LYS A 77 15.25 1.42 -10.86
CA LYS A 77 14.04 0.59 -10.85
C LYS A 77 13.00 1.26 -9.97
N ILE A 78 11.84 1.57 -10.54
CA ILE A 78 10.77 2.29 -9.84
C ILE A 78 9.56 1.36 -9.69
N PRO A 79 9.26 0.88 -8.47
CA PRO A 79 8.05 0.11 -8.20
C PRO A 79 6.83 1.01 -8.05
N LEU A 80 5.79 0.73 -8.81
CA LEU A 80 4.50 1.42 -8.81
C LEU A 80 3.38 0.44 -8.47
N PHE A 81 2.43 0.85 -7.64
CA PHE A 81 1.21 0.10 -7.35
C PHE A 81 0.02 0.77 -8.05
N ASP A 82 -0.62 0.05 -8.97
CA ASP A 82 -1.93 0.41 -9.51
C ASP A 82 -2.99 0.02 -8.47
N CYS A 83 -3.74 1.00 -7.98
CA CYS A 83 -4.66 0.80 -6.87
C CYS A 83 -6.09 1.19 -7.25
N ASN A 84 -7.04 0.35 -6.83
CA ASN A 84 -8.44 0.72 -6.78
C ASN A 84 -8.68 1.52 -5.50
N TRP A 85 -8.90 2.82 -5.64
CA TRP A 85 -9.11 3.74 -4.52
C TRP A 85 -10.56 3.77 -4.06
N ALA A 86 -10.77 3.92 -2.76
CA ALA A 86 -12.03 4.31 -2.18
C ALA A 86 -12.34 5.77 -2.51
N ASN A 87 -13.63 6.13 -2.51
CA ASN A 87 -14.00 7.51 -2.76
C ASN A 87 -13.61 8.40 -1.56
N ILE A 88 -12.83 9.45 -1.78
CA ILE A 88 -12.36 10.33 -0.70
C ILE A 88 -13.52 11.10 -0.04
N ARG A 89 -14.57 11.46 -0.80
CA ARG A 89 -15.66 12.32 -0.31
C ARG A 89 -16.76 11.54 0.41
N ASN A 90 -17.13 10.36 -0.10
CA ASN A 90 -18.27 9.60 0.42
C ASN A 90 -17.95 8.12 0.68
N GLY A 91 -16.72 7.69 0.41
CA GLY A 91 -16.26 6.32 0.60
C GLY A 91 -15.48 6.11 1.89
N VAL A 92 -15.40 7.11 2.77
CA VAL A 92 -14.75 7.02 4.09
C VAL A 92 -15.67 7.66 5.13
N LYS A 93 -15.91 6.96 6.23
CA LYS A 93 -16.62 7.50 7.40
C LYS A 93 -15.99 7.02 8.71
N PHE A 94 -16.31 7.71 9.79
CA PHE A 94 -15.92 7.33 11.14
C PHE A 94 -17.16 7.00 11.95
N GLU A 95 -17.19 5.82 12.55
CA GLU A 95 -18.35 5.31 13.31
C GLU A 95 -17.84 4.40 14.43
N ASP A 96 -18.37 4.56 15.65
CA ASP A 96 -18.04 3.76 16.83
C ASP A 96 -16.53 3.60 17.13
N GLY A 97 -15.73 4.62 16.82
CA GLY A 97 -14.29 4.59 17.03
C GLY A 97 -13.48 3.97 15.87
N PHE A 98 -14.15 3.48 14.82
CA PHE A 98 -13.54 2.83 13.68
C PHE A 98 -13.56 3.70 12.44
N THR A 99 -12.54 3.55 11.59
CA THR A 99 -12.57 4.07 10.22
C THR A 99 -13.20 3.02 9.32
N LEU A 100 -14.29 3.38 8.64
CA LEU A 100 -14.95 2.52 7.66
C LEU A 100 -14.72 3.06 6.25
N VAL A 101 -14.42 2.14 5.34
CA VAL A 101 -14.11 2.44 3.94
C VAL A 101 -15.02 1.63 3.03
N ASN A 102 -15.59 2.29 2.01
CA ASN A 102 -16.34 1.66 0.94
C ASN A 102 -15.46 1.47 -0.29
N LEU A 103 -15.04 0.22 -0.51
CA LEU A 103 -14.16 -0.17 -1.62
C LEU A 103 -14.92 -0.44 -2.93
N HIS A 104 -16.25 -0.45 -2.91
CA HIS A 104 -17.08 -0.64 -4.11
C HIS A 104 -17.40 0.66 -4.84
N GLN A 105 -17.39 1.80 -4.14
CA GLN A 105 -17.93 3.07 -4.64
C GLN A 105 -16.88 4.06 -5.21
N GLY A 106 -15.61 3.65 -5.31
CA GLY A 106 -14.49 4.57 -5.65
C GLY A 106 -13.75 4.31 -6.97
N GLN A 107 -14.02 3.22 -7.68
CA GLN A 107 -13.23 2.76 -8.84
C GLN A 107 -13.15 3.76 -10.01
N HIS A 108 -14.00 4.79 -10.04
CA HIS A 108 -14.04 5.80 -11.10
C HIS A 108 -13.66 7.21 -10.66
N GLN A 109 -13.29 7.44 -9.39
CA GLN A 109 -12.93 8.79 -8.93
C GLN A 109 -11.56 9.24 -9.45
N PHE A 110 -10.61 8.29 -9.58
CA PHE A 110 -9.23 8.56 -9.98
C PHE A 110 -8.79 7.71 -11.18
N PRO A 111 -9.48 7.75 -12.33
CA PRO A 111 -9.16 6.88 -13.46
C PRO A 111 -7.80 7.21 -14.11
N ARG A 112 -7.23 8.39 -13.80
CA ARG A 112 -5.91 8.83 -14.27
C ARG A 112 -4.84 8.84 -13.18
N ASP A 113 -5.24 8.68 -11.92
CA ASP A 113 -4.37 8.82 -10.74
C ASP A 113 -4.47 7.57 -9.86
N SER A 114 -4.36 6.39 -10.47
CA SER A 114 -4.45 5.11 -9.76
C SER A 114 -3.09 4.63 -9.20
N PHE A 115 -1.99 5.22 -9.68
CA PHE A 115 -0.64 4.80 -9.33
C PHE A 115 -0.06 5.54 -8.13
N ILE A 116 0.59 4.80 -7.24
CA ILE A 116 1.47 5.34 -6.20
C ILE A 116 2.85 4.67 -6.26
N LEU A 117 3.88 5.34 -5.73
CA LEU A 117 5.16 4.67 -5.48
C LEU A 117 5.00 3.66 -4.36
N ALA A 118 5.60 2.48 -4.50
CA ALA A 118 5.56 1.47 -3.45
C ALA A 118 6.14 1.98 -2.12
N SER A 119 7.11 2.91 -2.18
CA SER A 119 7.73 3.53 -1.00
C SER A 119 6.80 4.47 -0.22
N GLN A 120 5.72 4.94 -0.84
CA GLN A 120 4.72 5.81 -0.21
C GLN A 120 3.55 5.00 0.39
N ALA A 121 3.41 3.74 -0.01
CA ALA A 121 2.35 2.87 0.47
C ALA A 121 2.57 2.49 1.94
N LYS A 122 1.52 2.63 2.74
CA LYS A 122 1.40 2.04 4.08
C LYS A 122 0.41 0.87 4.00
N GLN A 123 0.73 -0.26 4.61
CA GLN A 123 -0.17 -1.41 4.57
C GLN A 123 -1.36 -1.23 5.53
N VAL A 124 -2.54 -1.62 5.06
CA VAL A 124 -3.75 -1.74 5.85
C VAL A 124 -4.47 -3.05 5.55
N PHE A 125 -5.27 -3.52 6.50
CA PHE A 125 -6.15 -4.68 6.36
C PHE A 125 -7.60 -4.23 6.39
N TYR A 126 -8.48 -5.00 5.76
CA TYR A 126 -9.89 -4.68 5.62
C TYR A 126 -10.74 -5.82 6.19
N SER A 127 -11.44 -5.53 7.29
CA SER A 127 -12.38 -6.45 7.91
C SER A 127 -13.82 -6.02 7.62
N ARG A 128 -14.71 -6.97 7.38
CA ARG A 128 -16.15 -6.71 7.26
C ARG A 128 -16.91 -7.76 8.05
N GLU A 129 -18.06 -7.37 8.59
CA GLU A 129 -18.92 -8.28 9.35
C GLU A 129 -19.52 -9.38 8.47
N ASN A 130 -19.97 -9.02 7.26
CA ASN A 130 -20.56 -9.94 6.30
C ASN A 130 -20.42 -9.42 4.87
N ASP A 131 -20.65 -10.31 3.90
CA ASP A 131 -20.49 -10.03 2.47
C ASP A 131 -21.53 -9.07 1.89
N SER A 132 -22.62 -8.79 2.61
CA SER A 132 -23.66 -7.84 2.19
C SER A 132 -23.31 -6.38 2.48
N SER A 133 -22.38 -6.14 3.43
CA SER A 133 -21.90 -4.80 3.73
C SER A 133 -20.89 -4.35 2.69
N SER A 134 -21.11 -3.15 2.15
CA SER A 134 -20.12 -2.45 1.29
C SER A 134 -19.04 -1.72 2.11
N TRP A 135 -19.14 -1.74 3.44
CA TRP A 135 -18.25 -1.03 4.35
C TRP A 135 -17.29 -1.98 5.06
N TYR A 136 -16.01 -1.63 5.03
CA TYR A 136 -14.93 -2.36 5.66
C TYR A 136 -14.31 -1.53 6.77
N VAL A 137 -14.11 -2.12 7.94
CA VAL A 137 -13.26 -1.57 8.99
C VAL A 137 -11.82 -1.64 8.54
N VAL A 138 -11.10 -0.52 8.66
CA VAL A 138 -9.67 -0.44 8.34
C VAL A 138 -8.84 -0.74 9.57
N LEU A 139 -7.90 -1.67 9.44
CA LEU A 139 -6.89 -1.96 10.45
C LEU A 139 -5.52 -1.56 9.90
N ARG A 140 -4.84 -0.62 10.55
CA ARG A 140 -3.47 -0.23 10.15
C ARG A 140 -2.50 -1.34 10.54
N ALA A 141 -1.61 -1.73 9.62
CA ALA A 141 -0.59 -2.70 9.95
C ALA A 141 0.32 -2.15 11.07
N PRO A 142 0.56 -2.89 12.16
CA PRO A 142 1.49 -2.47 13.19
C PRO A 142 2.91 -2.37 12.60
N PRO A 143 3.75 -1.45 13.09
CA PRO A 143 5.16 -1.41 12.71
C PRO A 143 5.81 -2.78 12.98
N ARG A 144 6.47 -3.36 11.97
CA ARG A 144 7.20 -4.63 12.16
C ARG A 144 8.26 -4.44 13.25
N GLY A 145 8.26 -5.34 14.24
CA GLY A 145 9.14 -5.25 15.42
C GLY A 145 8.42 -4.90 16.74
N PHE A 146 7.11 -4.63 16.72
CA PHE A 146 6.31 -4.57 17.94
C PHE A 146 6.03 -6.00 18.44
N HIS A 147 6.95 -6.56 19.21
CA HIS A 147 6.60 -7.62 20.15
C HIS A 147 5.96 -6.93 21.36
N GLU A 148 4.67 -7.20 21.59
CA GLU A 148 4.01 -6.84 22.84
C GLU A 148 4.75 -7.53 23.99
N LEU A 149 5.60 -6.78 24.71
CA LEU A 149 5.78 -7.08 26.11
C LEU A 149 4.63 -6.41 26.83
N ASP A 150 3.63 -7.22 27.19
CA ASP A 150 2.73 -6.90 28.28
C ASP A 150 3.54 -6.36 29.45
N ASN A 151 3.22 -5.15 29.92
CA ASN A 151 3.26 -4.83 31.34
C ASN A 151 2.53 -3.52 31.61
N TYR A 152 1.45 -3.65 32.38
CA TYR A 152 0.96 -2.57 33.24
C TYR A 152 2.11 -2.08 34.12
N ALA A 153 2.62 -0.88 33.87
CA ALA A 153 3.14 0.01 34.90
C ALA A 153 3.57 1.35 34.29
N GLU A 154 3.32 2.37 35.06
CA GLU A 154 3.64 3.77 34.83
C GLU A 154 5.10 4.00 34.40
N ASN A 155 5.29 4.95 33.48
CA ASN A 155 6.42 5.87 33.38
C ASN A 155 7.84 5.33 33.65
N CYS A 156 8.69 5.20 32.61
CA CYS A 156 9.90 6.04 32.43
C CYS A 156 10.90 5.46 31.37
N ASN A 157 11.40 6.35 30.50
CA ASN A 157 12.67 6.41 29.76
C ASN A 157 13.45 5.13 29.29
N THR A 158 13.58 5.05 27.96
CA THR A 158 14.67 4.51 27.09
C THR A 158 15.59 3.40 27.61
N THR A 159 15.64 2.25 26.93
CA THR A 159 16.89 1.52 26.64
C THR A 159 16.72 0.62 25.41
N LEU A 160 17.31 1.01 24.26
CA LEU A 160 17.44 0.15 23.08
C LEU A 160 18.50 -0.93 23.38
N ARG A 161 18.18 -2.21 23.14
CA ARG A 161 19.17 -3.29 23.05
C ARG A 161 19.21 -3.87 21.63
N PRO A 162 20.40 -4.20 21.08
CA PRO A 162 20.51 -4.77 19.74
C PRO A 162 19.99 -6.22 19.73
N LEU A 163 19.18 -6.57 18.74
CA LEU A 163 18.70 -7.93 18.54
C LEU A 163 19.75 -8.76 17.78
N ASP A 164 20.08 -9.94 18.33
CA ASP A 164 21.08 -10.87 17.83
C ASP A 164 20.57 -11.62 16.59
N VAL A 165 21.29 -11.46 15.47
CA VAL A 165 20.94 -11.96 14.12
C VAL A 165 21.19 -13.48 13.98
N SER A 166 21.74 -14.15 15.00
CA SER A 166 22.12 -15.56 14.93
C SER A 166 20.98 -16.59 15.06
N ARG A 167 19.71 -16.16 15.19
CA ARG A 167 18.56 -17.06 15.39
C ARG A 167 17.53 -17.09 14.25
N LEU A 168 17.73 -16.32 13.19
CA LEU A 168 16.89 -16.38 11.99
C LEU A 168 17.49 -17.36 10.98
N ASP A 169 17.61 -18.63 11.36
CA ASP A 169 17.85 -19.69 10.39
C ASP A 169 16.99 -20.90 10.77
N ASN A 170 16.39 -21.51 9.75
CA ASN A 170 15.40 -22.58 9.78
C ASN A 170 13.93 -22.12 9.80
N ASN A 171 13.44 -21.72 8.62
CA ASN A 171 12.23 -22.28 7.99
C ASN A 171 12.06 -21.66 6.59
N ILE A 172 13.01 -21.93 5.69
CA ILE A 172 12.81 -21.76 4.24
C ILE A 172 12.47 -23.15 3.71
N GLU A 173 11.19 -23.44 3.54
CA GLU A 173 10.75 -24.44 2.58
C GLU A 173 9.48 -23.94 1.86
N GLY A 174 9.63 -23.63 0.57
CA GLY A 174 8.56 -23.75 -0.42
C GLY A 174 7.81 -22.47 -0.81
N GLU A 175 8.39 -21.64 -1.68
CA GLU A 175 7.76 -21.19 -2.94
C GLU A 175 8.78 -20.34 -3.72
N ASP A 176 9.68 -21.02 -4.44
CA ASP A 176 10.38 -20.43 -5.59
C ASP A 176 9.38 -20.32 -6.75
N GLY A 177 8.41 -19.42 -6.58
CA GLY A 177 7.47 -19.03 -7.62
C GLY A 177 7.92 -17.66 -8.11
N SER A 178 8.41 -17.58 -9.34
CA SER A 178 8.67 -16.30 -9.98
C SER A 178 7.44 -15.39 -9.86
N PHE A 179 7.52 -14.35 -9.02
CA PHE A 179 6.45 -13.35 -8.84
C PHE A 179 6.15 -12.55 -10.11
N ARG A 180 7.01 -12.70 -11.13
CA ARG A 180 6.97 -12.02 -12.41
C ARG A 180 5.87 -12.60 -13.29
N ARG A 181 5.02 -11.74 -13.86
CA ARG A 181 4.02 -12.11 -14.86
C ARG A 181 4.66 -12.10 -16.25
N GLU A 182 4.51 -13.20 -16.99
CA GLU A 182 5.11 -13.33 -18.34
C GLU A 182 4.24 -12.75 -19.47
N ASN A 183 2.98 -12.37 -19.19
CA ASN A 183 1.98 -12.07 -20.23
C ASN A 183 1.64 -10.57 -20.40
N CYS A 184 2.43 -9.64 -19.88
CA CYS A 184 2.05 -8.22 -19.90
C CYS A 184 2.60 -7.49 -21.13
N LYS A 185 1.68 -6.98 -21.97
CA LYS A 185 2.00 -5.97 -23.00
C LYS A 185 2.55 -4.73 -22.29
N GLY A 186 3.78 -4.35 -22.61
CA GLY A 186 4.42 -3.17 -22.02
C GLY A 186 3.56 -1.93 -22.16
N ILE A 187 3.39 -1.19 -21.06
CA ILE A 187 2.77 0.13 -21.08
C ILE A 187 3.79 1.10 -21.69
N TYR A 188 3.44 1.68 -22.84
CA TYR A 188 4.18 2.80 -23.42
C TYR A 188 3.69 4.09 -22.74
N ILE A 189 4.61 4.80 -22.08
CA ILE A 189 4.38 6.14 -21.51
C ILE A 189 4.90 7.17 -22.50
#